data_AF-A0A1Q4H7R7-F1
#
_entry.id   AF-A0A1Q4H7R7-F1
#
_cell.length_a   1.000
_cell.length_b   1.000
_cell.length_c   1.000
_cell.angle_alpha   90.00
_cell.angle_beta   90.00
_cell.angle_gamma   90.00
#
_symmetry.space_group_name_H-M   'P 1'
#
loop_
_entity.id
_entity.type
_entity.pdbx_description
1 polymer ?
#
loop_
_entity_poly.entity_id
_entity_poly.type
_entity_poly.pdbx_seq_one_letter_code
_entity_poly.pdbx_strand_id
1 'polypeptide(L)'
;MERTIHHRLHLVEAADWKDGVITLLEPDSPYRPWRYAFGDSRPGDYSVMVLGTDPVSVLTLLGRIDHEGGLGGALFNDHWVGSSNLVDLATLAMVLDLDDAFTTWRFTDDDAERVILALHESRARGGPFLRWGHSSVSAARILLNFNGKCDSCDEEIDLRGIDARDRMHIHTADPLPRPTPHSPIRPVDHPGRYRPYRASLRDEVRDWPAVLCRRCHVRMRNGNFSSFIDFRFAQHPECRECGGARTQRIAYGEPVSPDYFGPWVYLGGCVEGADDWHCDNCEHEWS
;
A
#
# COMPACT_ATOMS: atom_id res chain seq x y z
N MET A 1 1.24 -32.11 33.02
CA MET A 1 2.33 -31.51 32.23
C MET A 1 1.70 -30.70 31.12
N GLU A 2 1.49 -29.41 31.36
CA GLU A 2 1.14 -28.49 30.29
C GLU A 2 2.38 -28.37 29.38
N ARG A 3 2.21 -28.64 28.09
CA ARG A 3 3.23 -28.33 27.09
C ARG A 3 3.28 -26.81 27.00
N THR A 4 4.30 -26.19 27.59
CA THR A 4 4.63 -24.79 27.30
C THR A 4 4.95 -24.72 25.81
N ILE A 5 4.10 -24.02 25.05
CA ILE A 5 4.35 -23.78 23.63
C ILE A 5 5.45 -22.72 23.58
N HIS A 6 6.67 -23.13 23.25
CA HIS A 6 7.78 -22.21 23.03
C HIS A 6 7.56 -21.49 21.70
N HIS A 7 7.18 -20.21 21.75
CA HIS A 7 7.07 -19.39 20.56
C HIS A 7 8.47 -19.04 20.04
N ARG A 8 8.70 -19.25 18.74
CA ARG A 8 9.94 -18.85 18.05
C ARG A 8 9.55 -18.01 16.86
N LEU A 9 10.14 -16.84 16.77
CA LEU A 9 9.95 -15.91 15.67
C LEU A 9 11.31 -15.58 15.05
N HIS A 10 11.49 -15.95 13.78
CA HIS A 10 12.71 -15.71 13.03
C HIS A 10 12.58 -14.50 12.13
N LEU A 11 13.67 -13.76 11.93
CA LEU A 11 13.69 -12.59 11.06
C LEU A 11 14.26 -12.98 9.69
N VAL A 12 13.57 -12.51 8.65
CA VAL A 12 14.02 -12.59 7.26
C VAL A 12 14.09 -11.16 6.74
N GLU A 13 15.28 -10.72 6.34
CA GLU A 13 15.57 -9.32 6.03
C GLU A 13 15.92 -9.14 4.55
N ALA A 14 15.26 -8.20 3.88
CA ALA A 14 15.68 -7.71 2.57
C ALA A 14 16.30 -6.31 2.73
N ALA A 15 17.62 -6.21 2.58
CA ALA A 15 18.33 -4.93 2.67
C ALA A 15 17.87 -3.95 1.58
N ASP A 16 17.57 -4.45 0.38
CA ASP A 16 16.87 -3.67 -0.64
C ASP A 16 15.37 -3.94 -0.54
N TRP A 17 14.64 -2.96 0.01
CA TRP A 17 13.20 -3.09 0.23
C TRP A 17 12.42 -3.30 -1.08
N LYS A 18 12.86 -2.71 -2.20
CA LYS A 18 12.11 -2.74 -3.45
C LYS A 18 12.20 -4.14 -4.06
N ASP A 19 13.39 -4.72 -4.06
CA ASP A 19 13.56 -6.11 -4.50
C ASP A 19 12.81 -7.07 -3.56
N GLY A 20 12.84 -6.81 -2.25
CA GLY A 20 12.06 -7.55 -1.25
C GLY A 20 10.56 -7.56 -1.59
N VAL A 21 9.97 -6.39 -1.77
CA VAL A 21 8.54 -6.27 -2.15
C VAL A 21 8.26 -6.92 -3.50
N ILE A 22 9.14 -6.81 -4.50
CA ILE A 22 8.95 -7.48 -5.79
C ILE A 22 8.86 -9.00 -5.61
N THR A 23 9.77 -9.61 -4.85
CA THR A 23 9.73 -11.06 -4.60
C THR A 23 8.54 -11.50 -3.76
N LEU A 24 7.97 -10.61 -2.94
CA LEU A 24 6.71 -10.86 -2.23
C LEU A 24 5.51 -10.91 -3.18
N LEU A 25 5.46 -10.01 -4.16
CA LEU A 25 4.37 -9.92 -5.14
C LEU A 25 4.50 -10.95 -6.27
N GLU A 26 5.73 -11.31 -6.63
CA GLU A 26 6.06 -12.27 -7.68
C GLU A 26 7.19 -13.19 -7.17
N PRO A 27 6.85 -14.31 -6.50
CA PRO A 27 7.82 -15.26 -5.97
C PRO A 27 8.76 -15.87 -7.02
N ASP A 28 8.34 -15.93 -8.29
CA ASP A 28 9.17 -16.44 -9.40
C ASP A 28 10.18 -15.39 -9.91
N SER A 29 10.18 -14.18 -9.36
CA SER A 29 11.14 -13.13 -9.70
C SER A 29 12.58 -13.62 -9.51
N PRO A 30 13.55 -13.22 -10.36
CA PRO A 30 14.94 -13.63 -10.23
C PRO A 30 15.67 -12.98 -9.05
N TYR A 31 15.10 -11.96 -8.41
CA TYR A 31 15.72 -11.29 -7.28
C TYR A 31 15.83 -12.22 -6.06
N ARG A 32 16.95 -12.14 -5.33
CA ARG A 32 17.21 -12.91 -4.10
C ARG A 32 17.68 -11.98 -2.97
N PRO A 33 16.82 -11.05 -2.51
CA PRO A 33 17.21 -10.01 -1.57
C PRO A 33 17.24 -10.49 -0.12
N TRP A 34 16.57 -11.61 0.17
CA TRP A 34 16.33 -12.10 1.52
C TRP A 34 17.57 -12.73 2.15
N ARG A 35 17.93 -12.20 3.31
CA ARG A 35 18.94 -12.70 4.22
C ARG A 35 18.25 -13.24 5.45
N TYR A 36 18.78 -14.31 6.00
CA TYR A 36 18.26 -14.95 7.19
C TYR A 36 19.40 -15.65 7.92
N ALA A 37 19.21 -15.90 9.21
CA ALA A 37 20.08 -16.75 10.02
C ALA A 37 19.23 -17.78 10.75
N PHE A 38 18.85 -18.85 10.04
CA PHE A 38 17.86 -19.79 10.55
C PHE A 38 18.32 -20.66 11.71
N GLY A 39 19.63 -20.81 11.97
CA GLY A 39 20.13 -21.61 13.10
C GLY A 39 19.31 -22.90 13.33
N ASP A 40 18.73 -23.04 14.53
CA ASP A 40 17.83 -24.14 14.93
C ASP A 40 16.34 -23.94 14.53
N SER A 41 16.06 -23.43 13.33
CA SER A 41 14.69 -23.27 12.83
C SER A 41 14.00 -24.63 12.66
N ARG A 42 12.69 -24.67 12.95
CA ARG A 42 11.87 -25.86 12.71
C ARG A 42 10.71 -25.52 11.78
N PRO A 43 10.24 -26.48 10.95
CA PRO A 43 8.99 -26.32 10.23
C PRO A 43 7.85 -25.93 11.17
N GLY A 44 7.09 -24.92 10.76
CA GLY A 44 5.98 -24.36 11.54
C GLY A 44 6.35 -23.20 12.47
N ASP A 45 7.63 -22.94 12.73
CA ASP A 45 8.09 -21.72 13.41
C ASP A 45 7.60 -20.48 12.64
N TYR A 46 7.33 -19.37 13.34
CA TYR A 46 6.94 -18.13 12.69
C TYR A 46 8.16 -17.40 12.12
N SER A 47 7.94 -16.66 11.04
CA SER A 47 8.90 -15.71 10.51
C SER A 47 8.25 -14.35 10.31
N VAL A 48 9.07 -13.30 10.44
CA VAL A 48 8.69 -11.93 10.15
C VAL A 48 9.64 -11.36 9.10
N MET A 49 9.08 -10.57 8.19
CA MET A 49 9.86 -9.91 7.15
C MET A 49 10.21 -8.49 7.54
N VAL A 50 11.50 -8.19 7.42
CA VAL A 50 12.08 -6.87 7.62
C VAL A 50 12.53 -6.34 6.26
N LEU A 51 12.12 -5.12 5.94
CA LEU A 51 12.52 -4.40 4.74
C LEU A 51 13.47 -3.28 5.14
N GLY A 52 14.61 -3.17 4.44
CA GLY A 52 15.58 -2.08 4.54
C GLY A 52 15.07 -0.75 3.96
N THR A 53 13.86 -0.36 4.37
CA THR A 53 13.32 0.99 4.17
C THR A 53 14.00 1.98 5.12
N ASP A 54 13.68 3.25 4.95
CA ASP A 54 14.08 4.37 5.81
C ASP A 54 12.79 5.08 6.30
N PRO A 55 12.40 4.86 7.57
CA PRO A 55 13.06 3.97 8.55
C PRO A 55 12.84 2.48 8.23
N VAL A 56 13.63 1.59 8.84
CA VAL A 56 13.52 0.12 8.65
C VAL A 56 12.13 -0.35 9.06
N SER A 57 11.48 -1.16 8.22
CA SER A 57 10.09 -1.56 8.45
C SER A 57 9.88 -3.06 8.49
N VAL A 58 8.81 -3.45 9.16
CA VAL A 58 8.39 -4.82 9.41
C VAL A 58 7.04 -5.05 8.75
N LEU A 59 6.90 -6.13 8.00
CA LEU A 59 5.63 -6.54 7.42
C LEU A 59 4.65 -6.98 8.52
N THR A 60 3.41 -6.50 8.49
CA THR A 60 2.34 -6.92 9.40
C THR A 60 1.76 -8.28 9.03
N LEU A 61 2.49 -9.08 8.25
CA LEU A 61 2.12 -10.41 7.82
C LEU A 61 3.19 -11.38 8.33
N LEU A 62 2.75 -12.39 9.07
CA LEU A 62 3.60 -13.45 9.57
C LEU A 62 3.72 -14.55 8.53
N GLY A 63 4.96 -14.99 8.30
CA GLY A 63 5.26 -16.19 7.54
C GLY A 63 5.37 -17.40 8.46
N ARG A 64 5.42 -18.59 7.86
CA ARG A 64 5.82 -19.83 8.53
C ARG A 64 7.05 -20.39 7.86
N ILE A 65 7.98 -20.92 8.65
CA ILE A 65 9.14 -21.64 8.13
C ILE A 65 8.69 -23.00 7.62
N ASP A 66 9.13 -23.35 6.41
CA ASP A 66 8.97 -24.68 5.84
C ASP A 66 10.19 -25.07 5.01
N HIS A 67 10.39 -26.36 4.79
CA HIS A 67 11.50 -26.92 4.03
C HIS A 67 11.45 -26.57 2.54
N GLU A 68 10.30 -26.15 2.02
CA GLU A 68 10.08 -25.81 0.61
C GLU A 68 9.94 -24.29 0.34
N GLY A 69 10.10 -23.43 1.36
CA GLY A 69 9.82 -22.00 1.23
C GLY A 69 10.74 -21.23 0.26
N GLY A 70 10.17 -20.58 -0.75
CA GLY A 70 10.91 -19.81 -1.77
C GLY A 70 11.49 -18.48 -1.29
N LEU A 71 10.88 -17.83 -0.29
CA LEU A 71 11.30 -16.54 0.27
C LEU A 71 12.35 -16.72 1.37
N GLY A 72 13.40 -17.47 1.05
CA GLY A 72 14.39 -17.94 2.01
C GLY A 72 13.75 -18.82 3.08
N GLY A 73 13.05 -19.89 2.72
CA GLY A 73 12.47 -20.85 3.68
C GLY A 73 11.17 -20.41 4.36
N ALA A 74 10.71 -19.17 4.17
CA ALA A 74 9.41 -18.71 4.66
C ALA A 74 8.31 -18.90 3.60
N LEU A 75 7.16 -19.42 4.04
CA LEU A 75 5.90 -19.50 3.28
C LEU A 75 4.90 -18.47 3.82
N PHE A 76 4.21 -17.81 2.89
CA PHE A 76 3.12 -16.89 3.18
C PHE A 76 1.85 -17.40 2.53
N ASN A 77 0.71 -16.99 3.07
CA ASN A 77 -0.55 -17.19 2.38
C ASN A 77 -0.71 -16.06 1.36
N ASP A 78 -0.41 -16.37 0.09
CA ASP A 78 -0.29 -15.43 -1.04
C ASP A 78 -1.50 -14.50 -1.20
N HIS A 79 -2.69 -14.95 -0.78
CA HIS A 79 -3.92 -14.15 -0.83
C HIS A 79 -3.88 -12.84 -0.03
N TRP A 80 -2.89 -12.64 0.84
CA TRP A 80 -2.85 -11.52 1.77
C TRP A 80 -1.65 -10.59 1.62
N VAL A 81 -0.70 -10.90 0.74
CA VAL A 81 0.50 -10.08 0.55
C VAL A 81 0.12 -8.70 0.00
N GLY A 82 -0.80 -8.64 -0.97
CA GLY A 82 -1.31 -7.40 -1.57
C GLY A 82 -2.07 -6.47 -0.60
N SER A 83 -2.45 -6.98 0.57
CA SER A 83 -3.18 -6.25 1.62
C SER A 83 -2.36 -6.11 2.91
N SER A 84 -1.08 -6.46 2.86
CA SER A 84 -0.17 -6.34 4.00
C SER A 84 0.25 -4.87 4.21
N ASN A 85 0.57 -4.52 5.45
CA ASN A 85 1.06 -3.20 5.80
C ASN A 85 2.48 -3.29 6.39
N LEU A 86 3.07 -2.14 6.63
CA LEU A 86 4.40 -1.99 7.21
C LEU A 86 4.31 -1.21 8.51
N VAL A 87 5.08 -1.62 9.52
CA VAL A 87 5.29 -0.86 10.75
C VAL A 87 6.78 -0.53 10.88
N ASP A 88 7.09 0.63 11.45
CA ASP A 88 8.48 1.00 11.73
C ASP A 88 9.06 0.08 12.82
N LEU A 89 10.23 -0.53 12.56
CA LEU A 89 10.88 -1.47 13.47
C LEU A 89 11.26 -0.80 14.79
N ALA A 90 11.74 0.44 14.74
CA ALA A 90 12.14 1.18 15.94
C ALA A 90 10.94 1.42 16.87
N THR A 91 9.85 1.91 16.31
CA THR A 91 8.59 2.13 17.02
C THR A 91 8.04 0.82 17.58
N LEU A 92 8.08 -0.26 16.80
CA LEU A 92 7.64 -1.58 17.26
C LEU A 92 8.47 -2.05 18.45
N ALA A 93 9.80 -1.96 18.35
CA ALA A 93 10.72 -2.34 19.41
C ALA A 93 10.51 -1.51 20.68
N MET A 94 10.30 -0.20 20.54
CA MET A 94 10.02 0.68 21.69
C MET A 94 8.68 0.36 22.35
N VAL A 95 7.61 0.15 21.57
CA VAL A 95 6.27 -0.14 22.11
C VAL A 95 6.22 -1.51 22.78
N LEU A 96 6.99 -2.46 22.25
CA LEU A 96 7.08 -3.82 22.77
C LEU A 96 8.25 -4.04 23.71
N ASP A 97 9.00 -3.01 24.10
CA ASP A 97 10.16 -3.13 25.01
C ASP A 97 11.11 -4.29 24.61
N LEU A 98 11.61 -4.22 23.37
CA LEU A 98 12.51 -5.21 22.78
C LEU A 98 13.95 -4.67 22.74
N ASP A 99 14.80 -5.15 23.65
CA ASP A 99 16.15 -4.63 23.86
C ASP A 99 17.08 -4.77 22.63
N ASP A 100 16.99 -5.89 21.89
CA ASP A 100 17.94 -6.25 20.82
C ASP A 100 17.31 -6.35 19.42
N ALA A 101 16.22 -5.62 19.15
CA ALA A 101 15.44 -5.78 17.92
C ALA A 101 16.19 -5.50 16.60
N PHE A 102 17.31 -4.79 16.66
CA PHE A 102 18.12 -4.42 15.48
C PHE A 102 19.28 -5.37 15.19
N THR A 103 19.66 -6.23 16.15
CA THR A 103 20.81 -7.13 16.05
C THR A 103 20.41 -8.60 16.18
N THR A 104 19.22 -8.86 16.71
CA THR A 104 18.68 -10.20 16.90
C THR A 104 18.08 -10.75 15.61
N TRP A 105 18.42 -11.99 15.26
CA TRP A 105 17.81 -12.71 14.14
C TRP A 105 16.63 -13.61 14.54
N ARG A 106 16.37 -13.73 15.84
CA ARG A 106 15.32 -14.59 16.41
C ARG A 106 14.83 -14.10 17.77
N PHE A 107 13.53 -13.90 17.92
CA PHE A 107 12.87 -13.76 19.21
C PHE A 107 12.36 -15.11 19.73
N THR A 108 12.33 -15.28 21.06
CA THR A 108 11.87 -16.50 21.72
C THR A 108 10.88 -16.19 22.83
N ASP A 109 10.00 -17.15 23.11
CA ASP A 109 9.05 -17.13 24.22
C ASP A 109 8.24 -15.83 24.27
N ASP A 110 8.31 -15.08 25.36
CA ASP A 110 7.48 -13.89 25.59
C ASP A 110 7.69 -12.79 24.52
N ASP A 111 8.94 -12.58 24.08
CA ASP A 111 9.25 -11.59 23.03
C ASP A 111 8.62 -11.98 21.69
N ALA A 112 8.71 -13.27 21.34
CA ALA A 112 8.11 -13.79 20.13
C ALA A 112 6.58 -13.64 20.18
N GLU A 113 5.96 -13.98 21.31
CA GLU A 113 4.51 -13.86 21.49
C GLU A 113 4.03 -12.40 21.40
N ARG A 114 4.73 -11.46 22.06
CA ARG A 114 4.43 -10.02 21.99
C ARG A 114 4.46 -9.49 20.56
N VAL A 115 5.49 -9.83 19.80
CA VAL A 115 5.61 -9.40 18.39
C VAL A 115 4.53 -10.03 17.52
N ILE A 116 4.28 -11.34 17.66
CA ILE A 116 3.26 -12.05 16.89
C ILE A 116 1.87 -11.43 17.08
N LEU A 117 1.48 -11.17 18.34
CA LEU A 117 0.19 -10.55 18.67
C LEU A 117 0.09 -9.12 18.12
N ALA A 118 1.14 -8.31 18.31
CA ALA A 118 1.16 -6.93 17.83
C ALA A 118 1.02 -6.82 16.31
N LEU A 119 1.70 -7.68 15.55
CA LEU A 119 1.59 -7.70 14.09
C LEU A 119 0.22 -8.18 13.61
N HIS A 120 -0.36 -9.18 14.29
CA HIS A 120 -1.71 -9.65 13.99
C HIS A 120 -2.76 -8.55 14.17
N GLU A 121 -2.69 -7.78 15.27
CA GLU A 121 -3.59 -6.64 15.51
C GLU A 121 -3.35 -5.48 14.54
N SER A 122 -2.09 -5.20 14.21
CA SER A 122 -1.71 -4.09 13.31
C SER A 122 -2.28 -4.26 11.91
N ARG A 123 -2.34 -5.50 11.42
CA ARG A 123 -2.94 -5.82 10.11
C ARG A 123 -4.38 -5.34 10.00
N ALA A 124 -5.17 -5.46 11.08
CA ALA A 124 -6.58 -5.06 11.08
C ALA A 124 -6.78 -3.53 11.02
N ARG A 125 -5.74 -2.74 11.29
CA ARG A 125 -5.79 -1.27 11.34
C ARG A 125 -5.15 -0.56 10.14
N GLY A 126 -4.59 -1.33 9.19
CA GLY A 126 -4.03 -0.78 7.96
C GLY A 126 -5.11 -0.11 7.09
N GLY A 127 -4.78 1.00 6.43
CA GLY A 127 -5.68 1.67 5.51
C GLY A 127 -4.94 2.41 4.39
N PRO A 128 -5.65 2.78 3.30
CA PRO A 128 -5.04 3.34 2.10
C PRO A 128 -4.20 4.59 2.40
N PHE A 129 -4.61 5.41 3.38
CA PHE A 129 -3.95 6.64 3.81
C PHE A 129 -2.49 6.48 4.26
N LEU A 130 -2.08 5.26 4.65
CA LEU A 130 -0.69 4.98 5.05
C LEU A 130 0.30 5.00 3.86
N ARG A 131 -0.20 5.08 2.62
CA ARG A 131 0.58 5.19 1.38
C ARG A 131 1.09 6.60 1.09
N TRP A 132 0.56 7.62 1.76
CA TRP A 132 1.00 9.00 1.56
C TRP A 132 2.30 9.30 2.31
N GLY A 133 3.07 10.26 1.82
CA GLY A 133 4.41 10.60 2.27
C GLY A 133 5.51 10.14 1.31
N HIS A 134 6.70 10.70 1.51
CA HIS A 134 7.86 10.51 0.62
C HIS A 134 8.93 9.55 1.17
N SER A 135 8.67 8.87 2.29
CA SER A 135 9.59 7.86 2.81
C SER A 135 9.58 6.59 1.96
N SER A 136 10.63 5.79 2.04
CA SER A 136 10.64 4.49 1.36
C SER A 136 9.66 3.50 2.00
N VAL A 137 9.23 3.71 3.26
CA VAL A 137 8.09 2.98 3.84
C VAL A 137 6.79 3.28 3.11
N SER A 138 6.51 4.56 2.83
CA SER A 138 5.34 4.95 2.03
C SER A 138 5.45 4.38 0.61
N ALA A 139 6.63 4.44 -0.02
CA ALA A 139 6.86 3.84 -1.33
C ALA A 139 6.65 2.32 -1.35
N ALA A 140 7.11 1.61 -0.32
CA ALA A 140 6.91 0.18 -0.17
C ALA A 140 5.42 -0.16 0.04
N ARG A 141 4.67 0.62 0.83
CA ARG A 141 3.22 0.45 0.98
C ARG A 141 2.47 0.69 -0.33
N ILE A 142 2.88 1.67 -1.13
CA ILE A 142 2.31 1.91 -2.47
C ILE A 142 2.52 0.66 -3.32
N LEU A 143 3.75 0.14 -3.36
CA LEU A 143 4.07 -1.04 -4.16
C LEU A 143 3.41 -2.33 -3.63
N LEU A 144 3.29 -2.53 -2.32
CA LEU A 144 2.56 -3.68 -1.76
C LEU A 144 1.08 -3.70 -2.16
N ASN A 145 0.49 -2.54 -2.45
CA ASN A 145 -0.89 -2.41 -2.95
C ASN A 145 -0.98 -2.37 -4.48
N PHE A 146 0.13 -2.68 -5.17
CA PHE A 146 0.17 -2.81 -6.62
C PHE A 146 -0.60 -4.06 -7.06
N ASN A 147 -1.49 -3.89 -8.02
CA ASN A 147 -2.36 -4.95 -8.52
C ASN A 147 -1.83 -5.64 -9.80
N GLY A 148 -0.56 -5.43 -10.15
CA GLY A 148 0.03 -5.93 -11.39
C GLY A 148 -0.08 -4.97 -12.58
N LYS A 149 -0.78 -3.83 -12.45
CA LYS A 149 -1.04 -2.90 -13.56
C LYS A 149 -0.64 -1.46 -13.27
N CYS A 150 -0.21 -0.76 -14.31
CA CYS A 150 0.10 0.67 -14.26
C CYS A 150 -1.16 1.49 -13.90
N ASP A 151 -1.11 2.27 -12.82
CA ASP A 151 -2.26 3.09 -12.37
C ASP A 151 -2.72 4.13 -13.43
N SER A 152 -1.86 4.44 -14.39
CA SER A 152 -2.13 5.36 -15.49
C SER A 152 -2.69 4.68 -16.74
N CYS A 153 -2.05 3.65 -17.28
CA CYS A 153 -2.45 3.09 -18.58
C CYS A 153 -3.13 1.73 -18.48
N ASP A 154 -3.30 1.17 -17.28
CA ASP A 154 -3.86 -0.15 -16.99
C ASP A 154 -3.11 -1.35 -17.61
N GLU A 155 -2.07 -1.10 -18.39
CA GLU A 155 -1.14 -2.13 -18.88
C GLU A 155 -0.45 -2.86 -17.73
N GLU A 156 -0.34 -4.18 -17.87
CA GLU A 156 0.38 -5.04 -16.94
C GLU A 156 1.87 -4.67 -16.88
N ILE A 157 2.44 -4.71 -15.67
CA ILE A 157 3.89 -4.56 -15.47
C ILE A 157 4.42 -5.91 -15.01
N ASP A 158 5.15 -6.57 -15.91
CA ASP A 158 5.79 -7.85 -15.65
C ASP A 158 6.91 -7.73 -14.59
N LEU A 159 6.74 -8.47 -13.49
CA LEU A 159 7.66 -8.51 -12.35
C LEU A 159 8.67 -9.67 -12.40
N ARG A 160 8.59 -10.54 -13.42
CA ARG A 160 9.43 -11.74 -13.56
C ARG A 160 10.78 -11.46 -14.23
N GLY A 161 10.92 -10.29 -14.86
CA GLY A 161 12.16 -9.89 -15.54
C GLY A 161 13.27 -9.49 -14.57
N ILE A 162 14.53 -9.67 -14.98
CA ILE A 162 15.71 -9.15 -14.26
C ILE A 162 15.72 -7.62 -14.13
N ASP A 163 14.96 -6.95 -15.00
CA ASP A 163 14.78 -5.50 -15.07
C ASP A 163 13.43 -5.05 -14.47
N ALA A 164 12.69 -5.93 -13.79
CA ALA A 164 11.38 -5.62 -13.19
C ALA A 164 11.41 -4.35 -12.33
N ARG A 165 12.47 -4.17 -11.54
CA ARG A 165 12.71 -2.98 -10.72
C ARG A 165 12.67 -1.68 -11.53
N ASP A 166 13.20 -1.69 -12.75
CA ASP A 166 13.32 -0.51 -13.61
C ASP A 166 12.09 -0.31 -14.52
N ARG A 167 11.23 -1.32 -14.64
CA ARG A 167 9.97 -1.25 -15.39
C ARG A 167 8.88 -0.50 -14.64
N MET A 168 9.01 -0.37 -13.32
CA MET A 168 8.05 0.33 -12.46
C MET A 168 8.67 1.53 -11.74
N HIS A 169 7.88 2.59 -11.60
CA HIS A 169 8.21 3.78 -10.84
C HIS A 169 7.13 4.04 -9.79
N ILE A 170 7.54 4.21 -8.53
CA ILE A 170 6.64 4.60 -7.46
C ILE A 170 6.57 6.13 -7.42
N HIS A 171 5.37 6.67 -7.66
CA HIS A 171 5.05 8.07 -7.44
C HIS A 171 4.54 8.26 -6.02
N THR A 172 5.24 9.05 -5.22
CA THR A 172 4.85 9.37 -3.84
C THR A 172 4.15 10.72 -3.81
N ALA A 173 3.19 10.89 -2.91
CA ALA A 173 2.43 12.13 -2.73
C ALA A 173 2.64 12.68 -1.32
N ASP A 174 2.47 13.99 -1.15
CA ASP A 174 2.58 14.67 0.15
C ASP A 174 1.72 13.99 1.23
N PRO A 175 2.16 13.94 2.50
CA PRO A 175 1.32 13.45 3.59
C PRO A 175 -0.03 14.16 3.63
N LEU A 176 -1.10 13.41 3.87
CA LEU A 176 -2.42 14.01 4.03
C LEU A 176 -2.40 14.99 5.22
N PRO A 177 -2.90 16.23 5.05
CA PRO A 177 -3.00 17.17 6.16
C PRO A 177 -3.92 16.58 7.23
N ARG A 178 -3.65 16.89 8.50
CA ARG A 178 -4.63 16.56 9.54
C ARG A 178 -5.87 17.42 9.32
N PRO A 179 -7.09 16.85 9.41
CA PRO A 179 -8.29 17.65 9.34
C PRO A 179 -8.28 18.69 10.47
N THR A 180 -8.75 19.89 10.16
CA THR A 180 -8.97 20.91 11.20
C THR A 180 -9.92 20.32 12.24
N PRO A 181 -9.53 20.29 13.52
CA PRO A 181 -10.39 19.75 14.55
C PRO A 181 -11.71 20.54 14.56
N HIS A 182 -12.82 19.83 14.70
CA HIS A 182 -14.10 20.50 14.91
C HIS A 182 -14.02 21.41 16.12
N SER A 183 -14.72 22.54 16.07
CA SER A 183 -14.89 23.39 17.26
C SER A 183 -15.38 22.51 18.41
N PRO A 184 -14.70 22.53 19.58
CA PRO A 184 -15.15 21.78 20.75
C PRO A 184 -16.52 22.26 21.25
N ILE A 185 -16.92 23.47 20.85
CA ILE A 185 -18.26 24.04 21.08
C ILE A 185 -19.12 23.77 19.85
N ARG A 186 -20.07 22.84 19.96
CA ARG A 186 -21.08 22.58 18.92
C ARG A 186 -22.26 23.55 19.11
N PRO A 187 -22.62 24.36 18.10
CA PRO A 187 -23.90 25.07 18.11
C PRO A 187 -25.05 24.06 18.13
N VAL A 188 -26.14 24.38 18.83
CA VAL A 188 -27.32 23.53 19.01
C VAL A 188 -27.95 23.10 17.68
N ASP A 189 -27.74 23.88 16.61
CA ASP A 189 -28.40 23.68 15.31
C ASP A 189 -27.46 23.15 14.21
N HIS A 190 -26.41 22.39 14.52
CA HIS A 190 -25.55 21.83 13.47
C HIS A 190 -26.30 20.75 12.67
N PRO A 191 -26.59 20.96 11.37
CA PRO A 191 -27.22 19.93 10.54
C PRO A 191 -26.18 18.83 10.28
N GLY A 192 -26.21 17.80 11.12
CA GLY A 192 -25.26 16.70 11.10
C GLY A 192 -25.47 15.75 9.93
N ARG A 193 -25.05 16.13 8.72
CA ARG A 193 -24.51 15.14 7.78
C ARG A 193 -23.02 15.05 8.02
N TYR A 194 -22.64 14.16 8.93
CA TYR A 194 -21.26 13.76 9.12
C TYR A 194 -20.80 13.05 7.83
N ARG A 195 -20.14 13.77 6.92
CA ARG A 195 -19.39 13.12 5.86
C ARG A 195 -18.13 12.57 6.55
N PRO A 196 -17.93 11.24 6.60
CA PRO A 196 -16.71 10.72 7.21
C PRO A 196 -15.51 11.35 6.49
N TYR A 197 -14.52 11.84 7.23
CA TYR A 197 -13.31 12.50 6.73
C TYR A 197 -12.69 11.83 5.49
N ARG A 198 -12.80 10.51 5.40
CA ARG A 198 -12.30 9.69 4.30
C ARG A 198 -12.97 10.00 2.94
N ALA A 199 -14.24 10.36 2.96
CA ALA A 199 -15.02 10.70 1.76
C ALA A 199 -14.74 12.12 1.24
N SER A 200 -14.12 13.02 2.02
CA SER A 200 -13.69 14.35 1.53
C SER A 200 -12.26 14.37 0.99
N LEU A 201 -11.45 13.34 1.27
CA LEU A 201 -10.06 13.26 0.81
C LEU A 201 -9.94 13.34 -0.71
N ARG A 202 -10.84 12.70 -1.47
CA ARG A 202 -10.82 12.75 -2.94
C ARG A 202 -10.92 14.18 -3.48
N ASP A 203 -11.66 15.03 -2.78
CA ASP A 203 -11.96 16.40 -3.20
C ASP A 203 -10.85 17.38 -2.77
N GLU A 204 -10.07 17.04 -1.73
CA GLU A 204 -9.09 17.94 -1.10
C GLU A 204 -7.63 17.67 -1.52
N VAL A 205 -7.31 16.48 -2.00
CA VAL A 205 -5.94 16.09 -2.35
C VAL A 205 -5.46 16.71 -3.66
N ARG A 206 -4.22 17.20 -3.65
CA ARG A 206 -3.55 17.78 -4.83
C ARG A 206 -2.71 16.79 -5.62
N ASP A 207 -2.40 15.66 -5.02
CA ASP A 207 -1.63 14.58 -5.63
C ASP A 207 -2.07 13.22 -5.08
N TRP A 208 -1.66 12.13 -5.74
CA TRP A 208 -2.10 10.79 -5.43
C TRP A 208 -0.98 9.74 -5.58
N PRO A 209 -0.75 8.88 -4.57
CA PRO A 209 0.27 7.82 -4.65
C PRO A 209 -0.05 6.80 -5.75
N ALA A 210 0.94 6.43 -6.57
CA ALA A 210 0.73 5.55 -7.72
C ALA A 210 1.95 4.72 -8.11
N VAL A 211 1.73 3.63 -8.83
CA VAL A 211 2.74 2.83 -9.54
C VAL A 211 2.59 3.03 -11.04
N LEU A 212 3.63 3.55 -11.67
CA LEU A 212 3.67 3.84 -13.10
C LEU A 212 4.61 2.89 -13.82
N CYS A 213 4.21 2.43 -15.00
CA CYS A 213 5.16 1.81 -15.93
C CYS A 213 6.17 2.85 -16.43
N ARG A 214 7.34 2.39 -16.89
CA ARG A 214 8.40 3.24 -17.45
C ARG A 214 7.88 4.24 -18.49
N ARG A 215 6.97 3.83 -19.38
CA ARG A 215 6.39 4.71 -20.41
C ARG A 215 5.58 5.86 -19.79
N CYS A 216 4.70 5.56 -18.83
CA CYS A 216 3.88 6.58 -18.19
C CYS A 216 4.71 7.52 -17.31
N HIS A 217 5.72 7.00 -16.61
CA HIS A 217 6.65 7.84 -15.85
C HIS A 217 7.42 8.82 -16.75
N VAL A 218 7.93 8.36 -17.90
CA VAL A 218 8.60 9.25 -18.87
C VAL A 218 7.62 10.28 -19.45
N ARG A 219 6.38 9.88 -19.77
CA ARG A 219 5.35 10.81 -20.26
C ARG A 219 4.99 11.88 -19.22
N MET A 220 4.82 11.48 -17.96
CA MET A 220 4.53 12.39 -16.85
C MET A 220 5.65 13.43 -16.70
N ARG A 221 6.91 12.97 -16.69
CA ARG A 221 8.08 13.84 -16.61
C ARG A 221 8.20 14.77 -17.82
N ASN A 222 8.07 14.26 -19.04
CA ASN A 222 8.22 15.07 -20.26
C ASN A 222 7.07 16.08 -20.44
N GLY A 223 5.88 15.77 -19.90
CA GLY A 223 4.76 16.69 -19.83
C GLY A 223 4.86 17.72 -18.70
N ASN A 224 5.95 17.74 -17.93
CA ASN A 224 6.15 18.60 -16.75
C ASN A 224 5.05 18.48 -15.68
N PHE A 225 4.43 17.30 -15.55
CA PHE A 225 3.48 17.04 -14.48
C PHE A 225 4.22 16.67 -13.20
N SER A 226 4.00 17.43 -12.13
CA SER A 226 4.46 17.09 -10.77
C SER A 226 3.43 16.30 -9.97
N SER A 227 2.15 16.38 -10.35
CA SER A 227 1.03 15.67 -9.71
C SER A 227 0.54 14.53 -10.60
N PHE A 228 0.36 13.35 -10.02
CA PHE A 228 -0.24 12.22 -10.71
C PHE A 228 -1.71 12.49 -11.06
N ILE A 229 -2.43 13.25 -10.23
CA ILE A 229 -3.82 13.65 -10.50
C ILE A 229 -3.88 14.45 -11.81
N ASP A 230 -3.05 15.47 -11.94
CA ASP A 230 -3.04 16.32 -13.14
C ASP A 230 -2.59 15.52 -14.38
N PHE A 231 -1.57 14.67 -14.23
CA PHE A 231 -1.16 13.76 -15.30
C PHE A 231 -2.28 12.78 -15.71
N ARG A 232 -3.10 12.34 -14.77
CA ARG A 232 -4.21 11.42 -15.03
C ARG A 232 -5.35 12.12 -15.76
N PHE A 233 -5.75 13.29 -15.30
CA PHE A 233 -6.78 14.09 -15.97
C PHE A 233 -6.36 14.54 -17.38
N ALA A 234 -5.07 14.84 -17.60
CA ALA A 234 -4.56 15.17 -18.94
C ALA A 234 -4.64 14.00 -19.95
N GLN A 235 -4.95 12.79 -19.50
CA GLN A 235 -5.19 11.63 -20.36
C GLN A 235 -6.67 11.38 -20.63
N HIS A 236 -7.57 12.11 -19.96
CA HIS A 236 -9.01 12.02 -20.15
C HIS A 236 -9.46 13.02 -21.21
N PRO A 237 -10.59 12.76 -21.91
CA PRO A 237 -11.11 13.72 -22.88
C PRO A 237 -11.54 15.01 -22.20
N GLU A 238 -11.37 16.15 -22.87
CA GLU A 238 -12.00 17.41 -22.44
C GLU A 238 -13.52 17.28 -22.54
N CYS A 239 -14.24 17.97 -21.65
CA CYS A 239 -15.70 17.99 -21.67
C CYS A 239 -16.20 18.60 -22.98
N ARG A 240 -17.10 17.89 -23.67
CA ARG A 240 -17.69 18.35 -24.95
C ARG A 240 -18.57 19.59 -24.82
N GLU A 241 -19.14 19.83 -23.63
CA GLU A 241 -20.03 20.96 -23.37
C GLU A 241 -19.29 22.21 -22.88
N CYS A 242 -18.40 22.08 -21.88
CA CYS A 242 -17.73 23.24 -21.28
C CYS A 242 -16.24 23.39 -21.63
N GLY A 243 -15.63 22.41 -22.32
CA GLY A 243 -14.20 22.37 -22.60
C GLY A 243 -13.32 22.13 -21.37
N GLY A 244 -13.90 21.75 -20.23
CA GLY A 244 -13.16 21.52 -18.99
C GLY A 244 -12.27 20.29 -19.04
N ALA A 245 -11.09 20.38 -18.42
CA ALA A 245 -10.09 19.30 -18.33
C ALA A 245 -10.15 18.51 -16.99
N ARG A 246 -11.33 18.47 -16.35
CA ARG A 246 -11.62 17.74 -15.10
C ARG A 246 -12.64 16.62 -15.34
N THR A 247 -12.44 15.88 -16.43
CA THR A 247 -13.33 14.78 -16.80
C THR A 247 -12.96 13.52 -16.02
N GLN A 248 -13.95 12.88 -15.40
CA GLN A 248 -13.83 11.66 -14.62
C GLN A 248 -14.41 10.49 -15.40
N ARG A 249 -13.82 9.30 -15.28
CA ARG A 249 -14.41 8.06 -15.80
C ARG A 249 -15.54 7.61 -14.88
N ILE A 250 -16.69 7.23 -15.42
CA ILE A 250 -17.78 6.70 -14.60
C ILE A 250 -17.49 5.24 -14.23
N ALA A 251 -17.67 4.93 -12.95
CA ALA A 251 -17.67 3.58 -12.43
C ALA A 251 -19.06 3.28 -11.84
N TYR A 252 -19.71 2.26 -12.37
CA TYR A 252 -20.99 1.75 -11.89
C TYR A 252 -20.80 0.54 -10.97
N GLY A 253 -21.81 0.28 -10.15
CA GLY A 253 -21.86 -0.83 -9.19
C GLY A 253 -21.83 -0.36 -7.74
N GLU A 254 -21.77 -1.32 -6.81
CA GLU A 254 -21.65 -1.05 -5.37
C GLU A 254 -20.20 -1.25 -4.92
N PRO A 255 -19.37 -0.18 -4.91
CA PRO A 255 -17.97 -0.32 -4.51
C PRO A 255 -17.88 -0.69 -3.03
N VAL A 256 -17.27 -1.83 -2.74
CA VAL A 256 -17.01 -2.31 -1.36
C VAL A 256 -16.13 -1.33 -0.58
N SER A 257 -15.34 -0.50 -1.25
CA SER A 257 -14.50 0.51 -0.61
C SER A 257 -14.30 1.73 -1.52
N PRO A 258 -15.21 2.73 -1.47
CA PRO A 258 -15.15 3.93 -2.31
C PRO A 258 -13.89 4.77 -2.06
N ASP A 259 -13.28 4.65 -0.88
CA ASP A 259 -12.04 5.35 -0.50
C ASP A 259 -10.80 4.96 -1.35
N TYR A 260 -10.88 3.88 -2.14
CA TYR A 260 -9.79 3.45 -3.03
C TYR A 260 -9.83 4.11 -4.41
N PHE A 261 -10.96 4.73 -4.78
CA PHE A 261 -11.08 5.36 -6.09
C PHE A 261 -10.38 6.72 -6.09
N GLY A 262 -9.49 6.94 -7.04
CA GLY A 262 -8.85 8.25 -7.24
C GLY A 262 -9.85 9.31 -7.72
N PRO A 263 -9.53 10.61 -7.61
CA PRO A 263 -10.42 11.73 -7.97
C PRO A 263 -10.84 11.78 -9.44
N TRP A 264 -10.17 11.00 -10.30
CA TRP A 264 -10.49 10.86 -11.72
C TRP A 264 -11.60 9.84 -12.02
N VAL A 265 -12.31 9.34 -11.00
CA VAL A 265 -13.41 8.39 -11.13
C VAL A 265 -14.69 8.97 -10.53
N TYR A 266 -15.78 8.99 -11.28
CA TYR A 266 -17.11 9.32 -10.80
C TYR A 266 -17.85 8.04 -10.41
N LEU A 267 -18.56 8.02 -9.28
CA LEU A 267 -19.36 6.86 -8.87
C LEU A 267 -20.80 7.05 -9.36
N GLY A 268 -21.13 6.47 -10.51
CA GLY A 268 -22.39 6.67 -11.23
C GLY A 268 -23.62 5.97 -10.63
N GLY A 269 -23.45 5.28 -9.50
CA GLY A 269 -24.50 4.53 -8.81
C GLY A 269 -24.47 3.02 -9.08
N CYS A 270 -25.44 2.30 -8.51
CA CYS A 270 -25.40 0.83 -8.46
C CYS A 270 -25.75 0.14 -9.78
N VAL A 271 -26.48 0.80 -10.68
CA VAL A 271 -26.95 0.24 -11.95
C VAL A 271 -26.09 0.80 -13.07
N GLU A 272 -25.66 -0.09 -13.98
CA GLU A 272 -24.89 0.30 -15.17
C GLU A 272 -25.69 1.29 -16.02
N GLY A 273 -25.10 2.47 -16.26
CA GLY A 273 -25.61 3.49 -17.17
C GLY A 273 -24.94 3.40 -18.54
N ALA A 274 -25.36 4.27 -19.45
CA ALA A 274 -24.83 4.30 -20.83
C ALA A 274 -23.60 5.22 -21.00
N ASP A 275 -23.32 6.06 -20.00
CA ASP A 275 -22.29 7.10 -20.09
C ASP A 275 -20.97 6.62 -19.49
N ASP A 276 -19.86 6.97 -20.14
CA ASP A 276 -18.50 6.57 -19.74
C ASP A 276 -17.77 7.68 -18.99
N TRP A 277 -18.21 8.93 -19.18
CA TRP A 277 -17.52 10.13 -18.74
C TRP A 277 -18.45 11.07 -18.00
N HIS A 278 -17.94 11.70 -16.95
CA HIS A 278 -18.61 12.73 -16.15
C HIS A 278 -17.71 13.96 -16.05
N CYS A 279 -18.23 15.16 -16.27
CA CYS A 279 -17.48 16.40 -16.09
C CYS A 279 -17.70 16.99 -14.69
N ASP A 280 -16.65 17.07 -13.89
CA ASP A 280 -16.71 17.67 -12.54
C ASP A 280 -17.07 19.17 -12.54
N ASN A 281 -16.83 19.87 -13.66
CA ASN A 281 -17.08 21.32 -13.76
C ASN A 281 -18.54 21.69 -14.07
N CYS A 282 -19.22 20.91 -14.91
CA CYS A 282 -20.58 21.22 -15.40
C CYS A 282 -21.56 20.07 -15.26
N GLU A 283 -21.15 18.98 -14.62
CA GLU A 283 -21.95 17.78 -14.35
C GLU A 283 -22.48 17.06 -15.60
N HIS A 284 -21.95 17.38 -16.79
CA HIS A 284 -22.34 16.71 -18.03
C HIS A 284 -21.78 15.28 -18.09
N GLU A 285 -22.63 14.33 -18.49
CA GLU A 285 -22.29 12.91 -18.67
C GLU A 285 -22.43 12.51 -20.16
N TRP A 286 -21.49 11.69 -20.67
CA TRP A 286 -21.48 11.25 -22.07
C TRP A 286 -20.63 9.98 -22.31
N SER A 287 -20.72 9.41 -23.51
CA SER A 287 -19.83 8.35 -24.04
C SER A 287 -18.78 8.87 -25.05
#